data_AF-A0A512TPV8-F1
#
_entry.id   AF-A0A512TPV8-F1
#
_cell.length_a   1.000
_cell.length_b   1.000
_cell.length_c   1.000
_cell.angle_alpha   90.00
_cell.angle_beta   90.00
_cell.angle_gamma   90.00
#
_symmetry.space_group_name_H-M   'P 1'
#
loop_
_entity.id
_entity.type
_entity.pdbx_description
1 polymer ?
#
loop_
_entity_poly.entity_id
_entity_poly.type
_entity_poly.pdbx_seq_one_letter_code
_entity_poly.pdbx_strand_id
1 'polypeptide(L)'
;MKHIISVGHTASGNIGCGAVGLLDESNCTREIGPAVADYIKSAGEESVLLRIDKSNSYNYEDCYVRASQANEIGADTFTEIHINAGGAGASGVEVLLNSMDSRMKHYAEKICENISLALNIPNRGVKVQSLIVLKRTSMPAMLVECCFVDSPDAEKYNPYVIARAIAGALVNKDLSDDDPIKLGWNESNDNRWWYCTDVSNKSYYKSEWKLINNKWYLFDSYGWCITGWVYYQTYKDKKDVWYYLDPANCDMAIGWHKIDGDWFYFDNNGEMATGWIVDNGKDYYLYSTGQMAHDCEMYGYKFDTDGVATKI
;
A
#
# COMPACT_ATOMS: atom_id res chain seq x y z
N MET A 1 19.10 -8.48 -10.83
CA MET A 1 19.84 -8.30 -9.57
C MET A 1 18.94 -8.67 -8.42
N LYS A 2 19.51 -8.90 -7.24
CA LYS A 2 18.79 -9.06 -5.99
C LYS A 2 18.94 -7.79 -5.15
N HIS A 3 17.82 -7.19 -4.78
CA HIS A 3 17.76 -5.95 -4.01
C HIS A 3 17.22 -6.22 -2.60
N ILE A 4 17.90 -5.74 -1.57
CA ILE A 4 17.30 -5.64 -0.23
C ILE A 4 16.68 -4.25 -0.10
N ILE A 5 15.37 -4.24 0.17
CA ILE A 5 14.62 -3.03 0.52
C ILE A 5 14.32 -3.08 2.00
N SER A 6 14.97 -2.21 2.75
CA SER A 6 14.80 -2.13 4.20
C SER A 6 13.89 -0.97 4.57
N VAL A 7 13.00 -1.18 5.54
CA VAL A 7 12.22 -0.10 6.14
C VAL A 7 12.92 0.42 7.39
N GLY A 8 13.09 1.74 7.46
CA GLY A 8 13.57 2.42 8.67
C GLY A 8 12.62 2.20 9.84
N HIS A 9 13.19 2.25 11.06
CA HIS A 9 12.44 2.23 12.31
C HIS A 9 11.58 0.98 12.61
N THR A 10 11.20 0.84 13.87
CA THR A 10 10.28 -0.20 14.34
C THR A 10 8.82 0.20 14.12
N ALA A 11 7.90 -0.78 14.18
CA ALA A 11 6.49 -0.57 13.83
C ALA A 11 5.73 0.35 14.79
N SER A 12 6.15 0.40 16.05
CA SER A 12 5.61 1.28 17.09
C SER A 12 6.51 1.23 18.33
N GLY A 13 6.23 2.09 19.32
CA GLY A 13 6.93 2.15 20.60
C GLY A 13 7.58 3.52 20.85
N ASN A 14 8.23 3.68 22.00
CA ASN A 14 8.94 4.92 22.37
C ASN A 14 10.43 4.89 21.99
N ILE A 15 10.95 3.73 21.59
CA ILE A 15 12.38 3.48 21.35
C ILE A 15 12.53 2.85 19.96
N GLY A 16 13.27 3.51 19.08
CA GLY A 16 13.47 3.06 17.69
C GLY A 16 12.34 3.41 16.72
N CYS A 17 11.29 4.11 17.17
CA CYS A 17 10.29 4.71 16.30
C CYS A 17 10.87 5.92 15.54
N GLY A 18 10.32 6.18 14.34
CA GLY A 18 10.73 7.31 13.51
C GLY A 18 10.18 8.66 13.99
N ALA A 19 10.42 9.69 13.21
CA ALA A 19 9.87 11.01 13.43
C ALA A 19 8.34 11.04 13.23
N VAL A 20 7.64 11.82 14.06
CA VAL A 20 6.19 12.00 13.99
C VAL A 20 5.88 13.49 13.87
N GLY A 21 5.20 13.87 12.80
CA GLY A 21 4.76 15.22 12.47
C GLY A 21 3.37 15.21 11.85
N LEU A 22 3.25 15.79 10.66
CA LEU A 22 2.07 15.63 9.79
C LEU A 22 1.98 14.21 9.21
N LEU A 23 3.14 13.55 9.06
CA LEU A 23 3.27 12.13 8.74
C LEU A 23 3.90 11.38 9.93
N ASP A 24 3.70 10.07 9.96
CA ASP A 24 4.41 9.15 10.84
C ASP A 24 5.43 8.36 10.01
N GLU A 25 6.71 8.57 10.24
CA GLU A 25 7.79 7.95 9.46
C GLU A 25 7.74 6.41 9.51
N SER A 26 7.43 5.82 10.67
CA SER A 26 7.35 4.37 10.82
C SER A 26 6.23 3.77 9.95
N ASN A 27 5.09 4.47 9.83
CA ASN A 27 4.02 4.09 8.93
C ASN A 27 4.41 4.31 7.47
N CYS A 28 4.96 5.48 7.13
CA CYS A 28 5.32 5.81 5.76
C CYS A 28 6.35 4.83 5.16
N THR A 29 7.40 4.53 5.91
CA THR A 29 8.42 3.55 5.48
C THR A 29 7.83 2.16 5.29
N ARG A 30 6.82 1.78 6.08
CA ARG A 30 6.08 0.50 5.97
C ARG A 30 5.07 0.45 4.84
N GLU A 31 4.66 1.60 4.30
CA GLU A 31 3.90 1.70 3.04
C GLU A 31 4.84 1.66 1.83
N ILE A 32 5.90 2.48 1.83
CA ILE A 32 6.83 2.61 0.69
C ILE A 32 7.63 1.32 0.47
N GLY A 33 8.23 0.75 1.52
CA GLY A 33 9.17 -0.38 1.39
C GLY A 33 8.58 -1.61 0.69
N PRO A 34 7.42 -2.13 1.12
CA PRO A 34 6.75 -3.23 0.42
C PRO A 34 6.40 -2.87 -1.03
N ALA A 35 5.91 -1.66 -1.28
CA ALA A 35 5.59 -1.22 -2.64
C ALA A 35 6.85 -1.23 -3.54
N VAL A 36 7.98 -0.69 -3.08
CA VAL A 36 9.26 -0.75 -3.83
C VAL A 36 9.63 -2.20 -4.12
N ALA A 37 9.55 -3.06 -3.11
CA ALA A 37 9.90 -4.47 -3.23
C ALA A 37 9.03 -5.17 -4.30
N ASP A 38 7.73 -4.87 -4.34
CA ASP A 38 6.81 -5.46 -5.31
C ASP A 38 6.99 -4.90 -6.72
N TYR A 39 7.26 -3.60 -6.89
CA TYR A 39 7.60 -3.03 -8.20
C TYR A 39 8.88 -3.62 -8.80
N ILE A 40 9.90 -3.89 -7.98
CA ILE A 40 11.13 -4.56 -8.43
C ILE A 40 10.82 -5.98 -8.93
N LYS A 41 9.99 -6.74 -8.20
CA LYS A 41 9.55 -8.09 -8.61
C LYS A 41 8.75 -8.05 -9.92
N SER A 42 7.80 -7.13 -10.03
CA SER A 42 7.00 -6.93 -11.26
C SER A 42 7.85 -6.52 -12.46
N ALA A 43 8.97 -5.82 -12.21
CA ALA A 43 9.96 -5.50 -13.23
C ALA A 43 10.87 -6.67 -13.63
N GLY A 44 10.74 -7.85 -13.00
CA GLY A 44 11.48 -9.07 -13.30
C GLY A 44 12.80 -9.23 -12.55
N GLU A 45 13.03 -8.46 -11.48
CA GLU A 45 14.21 -8.58 -10.63
C GLU A 45 13.87 -9.14 -9.24
N GLU A 46 14.87 -9.64 -8.50
CA GLU A 46 14.66 -10.19 -7.17
C GLU A 46 14.63 -9.07 -6.13
N SER A 47 13.67 -9.12 -5.20
CA SER A 47 13.64 -8.19 -4.06
C SER A 47 13.32 -8.92 -2.76
N VAL A 48 13.99 -8.49 -1.68
CA VAL A 48 13.77 -8.97 -0.32
C VAL A 48 13.41 -7.77 0.56
N LEU A 49 12.20 -7.78 1.12
CA LEU A 49 11.78 -6.82 2.11
C LEU A 49 12.41 -7.16 3.47
N LEU A 50 13.15 -6.22 4.05
CA LEU A 50 13.72 -6.34 5.39
C LEU A 50 13.01 -5.39 6.34
N ARG A 51 12.39 -5.94 7.38
CA ARG A 51 11.60 -5.20 8.36
C ARG A 51 11.93 -5.67 9.78
N ILE A 52 12.14 -4.72 10.69
CA ILE A 52 12.31 -4.97 12.12
C ILE A 52 11.05 -4.51 12.85
N ASP A 53 10.23 -5.45 13.32
CA ASP A 53 8.94 -5.13 13.97
C ASP A 53 8.99 -5.10 15.49
N LYS A 54 10.03 -5.67 16.10
CA LYS A 54 10.17 -5.69 17.55
C LYS A 54 10.70 -4.36 18.05
N SER A 55 10.07 -3.82 19.09
CA SER A 55 10.57 -2.64 19.83
C SER A 55 11.99 -2.90 20.32
N ASN A 56 12.83 -1.88 20.20
CA ASN A 56 14.22 -1.95 20.65
C ASN A 56 14.33 -1.86 22.18
N SER A 57 15.43 -2.41 22.71
CA SER A 57 15.87 -2.24 24.09
C SER A 57 16.75 -0.99 24.28
N TYR A 58 17.38 -0.51 23.21
CA TYR A 58 18.19 0.72 23.18
C TYR A 58 17.99 1.49 21.86
N ASN A 59 18.18 2.81 21.88
CA ASN A 59 18.21 3.61 20.65
C ASN A 59 19.22 2.97 19.68
N TYR A 60 18.93 2.93 18.37
CA TYR A 60 19.77 2.34 17.30
C TYR A 60 19.98 0.81 17.27
N GLU A 61 19.41 0.01 18.18
CA GLU A 61 19.53 -1.47 18.14
C GLU A 61 19.11 -2.04 16.78
N ASP A 62 17.99 -1.57 16.27
CA ASP A 62 17.43 -1.96 14.98
C ASP A 62 18.44 -1.74 13.84
N CYS A 63 19.25 -0.69 13.87
CA CYS A 63 20.27 -0.44 12.85
C CYS A 63 21.33 -1.55 12.80
N TYR A 64 21.74 -2.09 13.95
CA TYR A 64 22.70 -3.19 14.02
C TYR A 64 22.06 -4.51 13.56
N VAL A 65 20.85 -4.79 14.03
CA VAL A 65 20.08 -5.99 13.67
C VAL A 65 19.82 -6.00 12.16
N ARG A 66 19.39 -4.88 11.60
CA ARG A 66 19.14 -4.69 10.17
C ARG A 66 20.36 -4.95 9.32
N ALA A 67 21.52 -4.38 9.68
CA ALA A 67 22.76 -4.63 8.96
C ALA A 67 23.19 -6.11 9.05
N SER A 68 23.04 -6.77 10.21
CA SER A 68 23.34 -8.21 10.37
C SER A 68 22.44 -9.05 9.48
N GLN A 69 21.12 -8.84 9.55
CA GLN A 69 20.15 -9.57 8.73
C GLN A 69 20.38 -9.34 7.23
N ALA A 70 20.71 -8.11 6.82
CA ALA A 70 21.04 -7.82 5.43
C ALA A 70 22.27 -8.62 4.95
N ASN A 71 23.31 -8.69 5.78
CA ASN A 71 24.52 -9.45 5.50
C ASN A 71 24.26 -10.96 5.42
N GLU A 72 23.40 -11.48 6.28
CA GLU A 72 22.98 -12.89 6.27
C GLU A 72 22.16 -13.23 5.00
N ILE A 73 21.28 -12.31 4.58
CA ILE A 73 20.45 -12.49 3.38
C ILE A 73 21.30 -12.47 2.10
N GLY A 74 22.27 -11.55 2.01
CA GLY A 74 23.12 -11.34 0.83
C GLY A 74 22.34 -10.82 -0.40
N ALA A 75 22.83 -9.74 -1.01
CA ALA A 75 22.19 -9.10 -2.17
C ALA A 75 23.18 -8.23 -2.94
N ASP A 76 22.79 -7.79 -4.14
CA ASP A 76 23.60 -6.90 -4.98
C ASP A 76 23.56 -5.45 -4.48
N THR A 77 22.43 -5.03 -3.92
CA THR A 77 22.22 -3.68 -3.37
C THR A 77 21.41 -3.70 -2.08
N PHE A 78 21.64 -2.70 -1.22
CA PHE A 78 20.83 -2.41 -0.05
C PHE A 78 20.29 -0.98 -0.10
N THR A 79 18.99 -0.82 0.06
CA THR A 79 18.30 0.48 0.07
C THR A 79 17.44 0.56 1.31
N GLU A 80 17.73 1.49 2.21
CA GLU A 80 16.89 1.76 3.40
C GLU A 80 16.01 2.98 3.16
N ILE A 81 14.73 2.88 3.51
CA ILE A 81 13.73 3.93 3.31
C ILE A 81 13.49 4.67 4.62
N HIS A 82 13.53 6.00 4.57
CA HIS A 82 13.28 6.94 5.67
C HIS A 82 12.47 8.15 5.21
N ILE A 83 11.93 8.89 6.18
CA ILE A 83 11.31 10.20 5.99
C ILE A 83 11.97 11.18 6.95
N ASN A 84 12.44 12.30 6.43
CA ASN A 84 13.24 13.26 7.18
C ASN A 84 12.39 14.11 8.13
N ALA A 85 13.03 14.82 9.04
CA ALA A 85 12.41 15.83 9.90
C ALA A 85 13.31 17.07 10.00
N GLY A 86 12.72 18.26 9.97
CA GLY A 86 13.49 19.50 9.94
C GLY A 86 12.69 20.78 10.18
N GLY A 87 11.42 20.65 10.58
CA GLY A 87 10.47 21.74 10.74
C GLY A 87 9.92 22.28 9.41
N ALA A 88 8.96 23.22 9.53
CA ALA A 88 8.15 23.71 8.40
C ALA A 88 8.93 24.32 7.22
N GLY A 89 10.19 24.71 7.41
CA GLY A 89 11.05 25.26 6.35
C GLY A 89 11.89 24.22 5.59
N ALA A 90 11.93 22.97 6.06
CA ALA A 90 12.67 21.90 5.41
C ALA A 90 11.81 21.19 4.36
N SER A 91 12.37 20.93 3.18
CA SER A 91 11.65 20.28 2.08
C SER A 91 12.64 19.62 1.13
N GLY A 92 12.23 18.49 0.55
CA GLY A 92 12.93 17.83 -0.53
C GLY A 92 13.46 16.44 -0.20
N VAL A 93 13.88 15.75 -1.26
CA VAL A 93 14.47 14.40 -1.20
C VAL A 93 15.99 14.47 -1.09
N GLU A 94 16.59 13.60 -0.28
CA GLU A 94 18.03 13.31 -0.33
C GLU A 94 18.31 11.80 -0.24
N VAL A 95 19.48 11.40 -0.74
CA VAL A 95 19.98 10.03 -0.58
C VAL A 95 21.35 10.05 0.07
N LEU A 96 21.51 9.24 1.10
CA LEU A 96 22.71 9.14 1.93
C LEU A 96 23.54 7.91 1.53
N LEU A 97 24.84 8.12 1.35
CA LEU A 97 25.84 7.10 1.06
C LEU A 97 26.93 7.10 2.14
N ASN A 98 27.65 6.00 2.27
CA ASN A 98 28.87 5.96 3.11
C ASN A 98 30.10 6.57 2.40
N SER A 99 30.08 6.67 1.07
CA SER A 99 31.13 7.29 0.24
C SER A 99 30.58 7.69 -1.12
N MET A 100 31.12 8.75 -1.72
CA MET A 100 30.82 9.16 -3.10
C MET A 100 31.37 8.21 -4.17
N ASP A 101 32.32 7.34 -3.81
CA ASP A 101 32.83 6.29 -4.70
C ASP A 101 31.96 5.03 -4.66
N SER A 102 30.85 5.05 -3.94
CA SER A 102 29.93 3.91 -3.84
C SER A 102 29.35 3.56 -5.21
N ARG A 103 29.25 2.24 -5.47
CA ARG A 103 28.50 1.70 -6.62
C ARG A 103 27.02 2.07 -6.62
N MET A 104 26.50 2.61 -5.51
CA MET A 104 25.12 3.11 -5.41
C MET A 104 24.94 4.54 -5.91
N LYS A 105 26.02 5.28 -6.23
CA LYS A 105 25.91 6.71 -6.53
C LYS A 105 24.97 7.05 -7.68
N HIS A 106 25.05 6.34 -8.80
CA HIS A 106 24.17 6.59 -9.95
C HIS A 106 22.71 6.25 -9.63
N TYR A 107 22.45 5.22 -8.83
CA TYR A 107 21.10 4.93 -8.33
C TYR A 107 20.60 6.06 -7.42
N ALA A 108 21.44 6.51 -6.48
CA ALA A 108 21.11 7.59 -5.56
C ALA A 108 20.77 8.90 -6.28
N GLU A 109 21.55 9.28 -7.30
CA GLU A 109 21.30 10.47 -8.12
C GLU A 109 19.97 10.37 -8.87
N LYS A 110 19.69 9.23 -9.50
CA LYS A 110 18.42 8.97 -10.19
C LYS A 110 17.23 8.98 -9.23
N ILE A 111 17.37 8.41 -8.03
CA ILE A 111 16.30 8.42 -7.03
C ILE A 111 15.96 9.84 -6.61
N CYS A 112 16.97 10.68 -6.33
CA CYS A 112 16.74 12.08 -6.00
C CYS A 112 16.03 12.83 -7.13
N GLU A 113 16.45 12.62 -8.39
CA GLU A 113 15.79 13.22 -9.56
C GLU A 113 14.34 12.75 -9.70
N ASN A 114 14.11 11.44 -9.71
CA ASN A 114 12.79 10.85 -9.92
C ASN A 114 11.79 11.27 -8.83
N ILE A 115 12.17 11.20 -7.54
CA ILE A 115 11.28 11.62 -6.45
C ILE A 115 11.01 13.12 -6.51
N SER A 116 12.06 13.93 -6.75
CA SER A 116 11.92 15.39 -6.84
C SER A 116 10.93 15.79 -7.93
N LEU A 117 11.05 15.21 -9.13
CA LEU A 117 10.14 15.47 -10.25
C LEU A 117 8.73 14.96 -9.95
N ALA A 118 8.60 13.72 -9.46
CA ALA A 118 7.30 13.08 -9.28
C ALA A 118 6.45 13.73 -8.19
N LEU A 119 7.07 14.21 -7.10
CA LEU A 119 6.39 14.90 -6.01
C LEU A 119 6.41 16.43 -6.16
N ASN A 120 7.16 16.97 -7.12
CA ASN A 120 7.43 18.40 -7.25
C ASN A 120 7.96 19.00 -5.93
N ILE A 121 9.00 18.37 -5.36
CA ILE A 121 9.72 18.82 -4.16
C ILE A 121 11.20 19.09 -4.49
N PRO A 122 11.94 19.89 -3.70
CA PRO A 122 13.34 20.16 -3.95
C PRO A 122 14.20 18.89 -4.03
N ASN A 123 15.15 18.84 -4.96
CA ASN A 123 16.20 17.85 -4.97
C ASN A 123 17.36 18.34 -4.09
N ARG A 124 17.56 17.72 -2.92
CA ARG A 124 18.65 18.07 -1.98
C ARG A 124 19.94 17.29 -2.26
N GLY A 125 19.92 16.42 -3.28
CA GLY A 125 21.08 15.71 -3.79
C GLY A 125 21.53 14.52 -2.95
N VAL A 126 22.63 13.94 -3.38
CA VAL A 126 23.29 12.82 -2.70
C VAL A 126 24.28 13.37 -1.67
N LYS A 127 24.31 12.78 -0.47
CA LYS A 127 25.18 13.21 0.64
C LYS A 127 25.95 12.02 1.21
N VAL A 128 27.09 12.30 1.83
CA VAL A 128 27.87 11.29 2.56
C VAL A 128 27.56 11.40 4.05
N GLN A 129 27.21 10.28 4.68
CA GLN A 129 26.96 10.18 6.11
C GLN A 129 27.53 8.89 6.70
N SER A 130 27.97 8.95 7.96
CA SER A 130 28.52 7.81 8.70
C SER A 130 27.43 7.09 9.52
N LEU A 131 26.41 6.56 8.84
CA LEU A 131 25.31 5.83 9.48
C LEU A 131 25.65 4.35 9.73
N ILE A 132 25.12 3.79 10.83
CA ILE A 132 25.40 2.40 11.25
C ILE A 132 25.06 1.40 10.14
N VAL A 133 23.85 1.52 9.57
CA VAL A 133 23.34 0.66 8.50
C VAL A 133 24.22 0.74 7.24
N LEU A 134 24.63 1.94 6.83
CA LEU A 134 25.48 2.11 5.65
C LEU A 134 26.92 1.60 5.85
N LYS A 135 27.42 1.62 7.10
CA LYS A 135 28.79 1.19 7.42
C LYS A 135 28.93 -0.30 7.68
N ARG A 136 27.87 -0.94 8.18
CA ARG A 136 27.90 -2.35 8.62
C ARG A 136 27.31 -3.31 7.61
N THR A 137 26.56 -2.81 6.64
CA THR A 137 26.09 -3.59 5.50
C THR A 137 27.26 -3.86 4.54
N SER A 138 27.40 -5.11 4.11
CA SER A 138 28.53 -5.63 3.33
C SER A 138 28.37 -5.42 1.83
N MET A 139 27.13 -5.33 1.34
CA MET A 139 26.81 -4.93 -0.03
C MET A 139 26.73 -3.41 -0.16
N PRO A 140 26.85 -2.85 -1.39
CA PRO A 140 26.64 -1.43 -1.62
C PRO A 140 25.30 -0.96 -1.05
N ALA A 141 25.35 0.07 -0.22
CA ALA A 141 24.23 0.53 0.58
C ALA A 141 23.94 2.02 0.36
N MET A 142 22.65 2.38 0.39
CA MET A 142 22.17 3.75 0.47
C MET A 142 20.96 3.85 1.40
N LEU A 143 20.68 5.05 1.89
CA LEU A 143 19.48 5.38 2.64
C LEU A 143 18.77 6.55 1.96
N VAL A 144 17.48 6.42 1.69
CA VAL A 144 16.66 7.42 1.01
C VAL A 144 15.82 8.16 2.04
N GLU A 145 16.04 9.47 2.14
CA GLU A 145 15.16 10.38 2.86
C GLU A 145 14.15 10.93 1.85
N CYS A 146 12.98 10.29 1.76
CA CYS A 146 12.08 10.50 0.62
C CYS A 146 11.46 11.90 0.58
N CYS A 147 11.12 12.44 1.76
CA CYS A 147 10.56 13.78 1.95
C CYS A 147 10.63 14.14 3.44
N PHE A 148 9.85 15.13 3.90
CA PHE A 148 9.81 15.57 5.31
C PHE A 148 8.46 15.28 5.99
N VAL A 149 8.49 14.75 7.22
CA VAL A 149 7.27 14.45 8.00
C VAL A 149 6.56 15.70 8.53
N ASP A 150 7.26 16.83 8.64
CA ASP A 150 6.86 18.01 9.40
C ASP A 150 6.85 19.30 8.57
N SER A 151 6.67 19.17 7.26
CA SER A 151 6.65 20.29 6.31
C SER A 151 5.57 20.12 5.23
N PRO A 152 5.40 21.09 4.30
CA PRO A 152 4.47 20.98 3.17
C PRO A 152 4.72 19.76 2.26
N ASP A 153 5.87 19.10 2.38
CA ASP A 153 6.12 17.81 1.73
C ASP A 153 5.08 16.75 2.11
N ALA A 154 4.53 16.82 3.33
CA ALA A 154 3.50 15.90 3.81
C ALA A 154 2.23 15.93 2.96
N GLU A 155 1.85 17.09 2.41
CA GLU A 155 0.69 17.22 1.52
C GLU A 155 0.90 16.57 0.15
N LYS A 156 2.17 16.36 -0.23
CA LYS A 156 2.59 15.76 -1.50
C LYS A 156 2.90 14.29 -1.37
N TYR A 157 2.94 13.75 -0.15
CA TYR A 157 3.29 12.38 0.12
C TYR A 157 2.34 11.40 -0.59
N ASN A 158 2.93 10.50 -1.36
CA ASN A 158 2.23 9.36 -1.95
C ASN A 158 3.20 8.17 -1.98
N PRO A 159 2.96 7.10 -1.20
CA PRO A 159 3.91 6.01 -1.03
C PRO A 159 4.21 5.30 -2.35
N TYR A 160 3.24 5.20 -3.24
CA TYR A 160 3.36 4.48 -4.50
C TYR A 160 4.14 5.27 -5.55
N VAL A 161 3.94 6.58 -5.62
CA VAL A 161 4.73 7.46 -6.48
C VAL A 161 6.20 7.43 -6.08
N ILE A 162 6.49 7.54 -4.77
CA ILE A 162 7.84 7.38 -4.22
C ILE A 162 8.40 6.00 -4.56
N ALA A 163 7.61 4.94 -4.34
CA ALA A 163 8.06 3.58 -4.55
C ALA A 163 8.45 3.29 -6.00
N ARG A 164 7.68 3.78 -6.99
CA ARG A 164 8.02 3.64 -8.42
C ARG A 164 9.25 4.44 -8.81
N ALA A 165 9.40 5.65 -8.26
CA ALA A 165 10.60 6.47 -8.48
C ALA A 165 11.87 5.73 -8.00
N ILE A 166 11.81 5.08 -6.84
CA ILE A 166 12.90 4.28 -6.28
C ILE A 166 13.13 2.99 -7.07
N ALA A 167 12.08 2.20 -7.29
CA ALA A 167 12.18 0.93 -8.01
C ALA A 167 12.68 1.13 -9.44
N GLY A 168 12.13 2.11 -10.16
CA GLY A 168 12.51 2.42 -11.54
C GLY A 168 13.98 2.83 -11.67
N ALA A 169 14.51 3.59 -10.69
CA ALA A 169 15.94 3.89 -10.64
C ALA A 169 16.78 2.62 -10.44
N LEU A 170 16.39 1.73 -9.51
CA LEU A 170 17.11 0.49 -9.19
C LEU A 170 17.12 -0.51 -10.35
N VAL A 171 15.97 -0.72 -11.01
CA VAL A 171 15.83 -1.67 -12.14
C VAL A 171 16.13 -1.02 -13.49
N ASN A 172 16.50 0.26 -13.50
CA ASN A 172 16.77 1.06 -14.69
C ASN A 172 15.63 1.00 -15.74
N LYS A 173 14.39 1.15 -15.27
CA LYS A 173 13.18 1.24 -16.08
C LYS A 173 12.38 2.46 -15.69
N ASP A 174 11.73 3.08 -16.66
CA ASP A 174 10.69 4.04 -16.34
C ASP A 174 9.47 3.27 -15.83
N LEU A 175 9.14 3.48 -14.56
CA LEU A 175 7.94 2.92 -13.91
C LEU A 175 6.94 4.03 -13.59
N SER A 176 7.14 5.25 -14.11
CA SER A 176 6.15 6.31 -13.95
C SER A 176 4.88 5.99 -14.75
N ASP A 177 3.74 6.46 -14.25
CA ASP A 177 2.47 6.36 -14.98
C ASP A 177 2.47 7.47 -16.05
N ASP A 178 3.19 7.25 -17.15
CA ASP A 178 3.40 8.22 -18.23
C ASP A 178 2.27 8.26 -19.27
N ASP A 179 1.27 7.38 -19.14
CA ASP A 179 0.12 7.41 -20.03
C ASP A 179 -0.64 8.75 -19.85
N PRO A 180 -0.97 9.44 -20.96
CA PRO A 180 -1.70 10.69 -20.88
C PRO A 180 -3.02 10.46 -20.16
N ILE A 181 -3.20 11.17 -19.04
CA ILE A 181 -4.43 11.15 -18.25
C ILE A 181 -5.62 11.35 -19.19
N LYS A 182 -6.50 10.37 -19.25
CA LYS A 182 -7.76 10.45 -20.00
C LYS A 182 -8.90 10.83 -19.07
N LEU A 183 -9.91 11.51 -19.58
CA LEU A 183 -11.13 11.75 -18.82
C LEU A 183 -11.80 10.39 -18.51
N GLY A 184 -12.26 10.22 -17.27
CA GLY A 184 -12.85 8.96 -16.79
C GLY A 184 -11.81 7.98 -16.24
N TRP A 185 -12.04 6.68 -16.46
CA TRP A 185 -11.21 5.62 -15.91
C TRP A 185 -9.79 5.65 -16.45
N ASN A 186 -8.80 5.60 -15.56
CA ASN A 186 -7.39 5.44 -15.86
C ASN A 186 -6.87 4.24 -15.05
N GLU A 187 -5.87 3.57 -15.59
CA GLU A 187 -5.21 2.42 -14.98
C GLU A 187 -3.72 2.76 -14.87
N SER A 188 -3.13 2.52 -13.70
CA SER A 188 -1.69 2.61 -13.50
C SER A 188 -1.00 1.30 -13.88
N ASN A 189 0.33 1.34 -14.03
CA ASN A 189 1.13 0.18 -14.43
C ASN A 189 1.07 -1.01 -13.45
N ASP A 190 0.49 -0.83 -12.26
CA ASP A 190 0.26 -1.83 -11.22
C ASP A 190 -1.21 -2.27 -11.12
N ASN A 191 -2.00 -2.13 -12.19
CA ASN A 191 -3.41 -2.51 -12.28
C ASN A 191 -4.31 -1.84 -11.23
N ARG A 192 -3.95 -0.63 -10.77
CA ARG A 192 -4.83 0.17 -9.92
C ARG A 192 -5.58 1.18 -10.76
N TRP A 193 -6.85 1.34 -10.44
CA TRP A 193 -7.75 2.17 -11.21
C TRP A 193 -8.04 3.47 -10.46
N TRP A 194 -8.22 4.55 -11.20
CA TRP A 194 -8.68 5.83 -10.66
C TRP A 194 -9.55 6.52 -11.70
N TYR A 195 -10.35 7.49 -11.26
CA TYR A 195 -11.30 8.17 -12.14
C TYR A 195 -11.02 9.66 -12.23
N CYS A 196 -10.52 10.10 -13.38
CA CYS A 196 -10.28 11.50 -13.71
C CYS A 196 -11.59 12.24 -14.00
N THR A 197 -11.80 13.35 -13.32
CA THR A 197 -12.96 14.23 -13.50
C THR A 197 -12.65 15.48 -14.33
N ASP A 198 -11.38 15.88 -14.39
CA ASP A 198 -10.89 17.00 -15.21
C ASP A 198 -9.40 16.82 -15.52
N VAL A 199 -9.07 16.68 -16.81
CA VAL A 199 -7.68 16.50 -17.27
C VAL A 199 -6.83 17.75 -17.07
N SER A 200 -7.40 18.95 -17.29
CA SER A 200 -6.66 20.21 -17.23
C SER A 200 -6.24 20.54 -15.80
N ASN A 201 -7.15 20.28 -14.86
CA ASN A 201 -6.95 20.53 -13.44
C ASN A 201 -6.38 19.32 -12.69
N LYS A 202 -6.13 18.20 -13.38
CA LYS A 202 -5.70 16.92 -12.80
C LYS A 202 -6.58 16.50 -11.60
N SER A 203 -7.89 16.67 -11.76
CA SER A 203 -8.88 16.35 -10.72
C SER A 203 -9.37 14.92 -10.85
N TYR A 204 -9.64 14.26 -9.72
CA TYR A 204 -10.10 12.88 -9.63
C TYR A 204 -10.88 12.65 -8.33
N TYR A 205 -11.69 11.58 -8.27
CA TYR A 205 -12.39 11.19 -7.05
C TYR A 205 -11.41 10.67 -6.00
N LYS A 206 -11.66 10.99 -4.73
CA LYS A 206 -10.88 10.51 -3.57
C LYS A 206 -11.74 10.56 -2.31
N SER A 207 -11.52 9.62 -1.39
CA SER A 207 -12.22 9.52 -0.11
C SER A 207 -13.75 9.52 -0.20
N GLU A 208 -14.33 8.95 -1.26
CA GLU A 208 -15.78 8.97 -1.49
C GLU A 208 -16.28 7.72 -2.21
N TRP A 209 -17.55 7.38 -1.94
CA TRP A 209 -18.34 6.49 -2.80
C TRP A 209 -18.83 7.25 -4.03
N LYS A 210 -18.76 6.62 -5.20
CA LYS A 210 -19.28 7.20 -6.45
C LYS A 210 -20.09 6.22 -7.27
N LEU A 211 -21.26 6.70 -7.71
CA LEU A 211 -22.05 6.04 -8.75
C LEU A 211 -21.54 6.49 -10.13
N ILE A 212 -20.97 5.57 -10.90
CA ILE A 212 -20.44 5.79 -12.25
C ILE A 212 -21.03 4.72 -13.16
N ASN A 213 -21.70 5.11 -14.24
CA ASN A 213 -22.33 4.18 -15.18
C ASN A 213 -23.22 3.12 -14.48
N ASN A 214 -24.03 3.57 -13.52
CA ASN A 214 -24.96 2.73 -12.74
C ASN A 214 -24.29 1.66 -11.85
N LYS A 215 -23.01 1.84 -11.52
CA LYS A 215 -22.24 0.99 -10.61
C LYS A 215 -21.59 1.83 -9.53
N TRP A 216 -21.51 1.28 -8.31
CA TRP A 216 -20.88 1.95 -7.18
C TRP A 216 -19.41 1.57 -7.08
N TYR A 217 -18.57 2.56 -6.80
CA TYR A 217 -17.13 2.44 -6.61
C TYR A 217 -16.76 3.22 -5.35
N LEU A 218 -15.70 2.80 -4.67
CA LEU A 218 -15.17 3.49 -3.50
C LEU A 218 -13.74 3.93 -3.80
N PHE A 219 -13.38 5.19 -3.51
CA PHE A 219 -12.04 5.70 -3.71
C PHE A 219 -11.35 5.99 -2.36
N ASP A 220 -10.06 5.65 -2.27
CA ASP A 220 -9.23 5.92 -1.10
C ASP A 220 -8.78 7.40 -1.05
N SER A 221 -8.00 7.77 -0.03
CA SER A 221 -7.50 9.14 0.14
C SER A 221 -6.54 9.62 -0.93
N TYR A 222 -5.94 8.69 -1.67
CA TYR A 222 -5.02 8.95 -2.76
C TYR A 222 -5.73 8.92 -4.13
N GLY A 223 -7.01 8.58 -4.17
CA GLY A 223 -7.84 8.53 -5.37
C GLY A 223 -7.84 7.18 -6.09
N TRP A 224 -7.26 6.14 -5.49
CA TRP A 224 -7.32 4.79 -6.04
C TRP A 224 -8.67 4.17 -5.74
N CYS A 225 -9.21 3.47 -6.74
CA CYS A 225 -10.41 2.68 -6.58
C CYS A 225 -10.10 1.48 -5.68
N ILE A 226 -10.87 1.33 -4.62
CA ILE A 226 -10.75 0.28 -3.62
C ILE A 226 -11.32 -1.02 -4.18
N THR A 227 -10.65 -2.13 -3.89
CA THR A 227 -11.06 -3.51 -4.18
C THR A 227 -11.08 -4.35 -2.91
N GLY A 228 -11.81 -5.46 -2.92
CA GLY A 228 -11.91 -6.41 -1.82
C GLY A 228 -12.91 -6.01 -0.74
N TRP A 229 -12.74 -6.61 0.44
CA TRP A 229 -13.63 -6.40 1.59
C TRP A 229 -13.46 -5.01 2.20
N VAL A 230 -14.58 -4.33 2.42
CA VAL A 230 -14.64 -3.01 3.08
C VAL A 230 -15.61 -3.07 4.24
N TYR A 231 -15.17 -2.58 5.39
CA TYR A 231 -15.93 -2.56 6.63
C TYR A 231 -16.30 -1.14 7.05
N TYR A 232 -17.57 -0.95 7.39
CA TYR A 232 -18.06 0.26 8.01
C TYR A 232 -18.84 -0.07 9.29
N GLN A 233 -18.62 0.72 10.33
CA GLN A 233 -19.48 0.72 11.50
C GLN A 233 -20.41 1.93 11.43
N THR A 234 -21.72 1.71 11.43
CA THR A 234 -22.68 2.82 11.37
C THR A 234 -22.72 3.56 12.71
N TYR A 235 -22.56 4.88 12.69
CA TYR A 235 -22.57 5.71 13.90
C TYR A 235 -23.89 5.65 14.69
N LYS A 236 -25.01 5.44 13.99
CA LYS A 236 -26.35 5.52 14.58
C LYS A 236 -26.74 4.26 15.35
N ASP A 237 -26.40 3.09 14.79
CA ASP A 237 -26.89 1.80 15.29
C ASP A 237 -25.75 0.86 15.72
N LYS A 238 -24.48 1.30 15.59
CA LYS A 238 -23.28 0.47 15.78
C LYS A 238 -23.39 -0.85 15.00
N LYS A 239 -24.03 -0.80 13.83
CA LYS A 239 -24.16 -1.94 12.94
C LYS A 239 -22.87 -2.06 12.16
N ASP A 240 -22.32 -3.27 12.20
CA ASP A 240 -21.18 -3.68 11.40
C ASP A 240 -21.68 -4.03 10.01
N VAL A 241 -21.21 -3.32 9.00
CA VAL A 241 -21.62 -3.47 7.60
C VAL A 241 -20.39 -3.78 6.76
N TRP A 242 -20.50 -4.84 5.98
CA TRP A 242 -19.47 -5.25 5.04
C TRP A 242 -19.93 -5.01 3.61
N TYR A 243 -19.01 -4.55 2.78
CA TYR A 243 -19.14 -4.43 1.34
C TYR A 243 -18.02 -5.24 0.69
N TYR A 244 -18.21 -5.60 -0.57
CA TYR A 244 -17.16 -6.18 -1.37
C TYR A 244 -17.07 -5.44 -2.70
N LEU A 245 -15.86 -5.03 -3.07
CA LEU A 245 -15.56 -4.35 -4.32
C LEU A 245 -14.80 -5.35 -5.21
N ASP A 246 -15.32 -5.65 -6.39
CA ASP A 246 -14.76 -6.70 -7.26
C ASP A 246 -13.29 -6.39 -7.64
N PRO A 247 -12.32 -7.30 -7.39
CA PRO A 247 -10.92 -7.03 -7.69
C PRO A 247 -10.57 -6.83 -9.17
N ALA A 248 -11.42 -7.29 -10.10
CA ALA A 248 -11.17 -7.17 -11.53
C ALA A 248 -11.67 -5.83 -12.11
N ASN A 249 -12.67 -5.20 -11.50
CA ASN A 249 -13.28 -3.99 -12.07
C ASN A 249 -13.64 -2.89 -11.05
N CYS A 250 -13.40 -3.16 -9.76
CA CYS A 250 -13.65 -2.31 -8.59
C CYS A 250 -15.12 -1.96 -8.28
N ASP A 251 -16.10 -2.58 -8.95
CA ASP A 251 -17.50 -2.32 -8.70
C ASP A 251 -18.01 -3.03 -7.43
N MET A 252 -18.96 -2.39 -6.75
CA MET A 252 -19.58 -2.92 -5.56
C MET A 252 -20.47 -4.12 -5.88
N ALA A 253 -20.24 -5.22 -5.17
CA ALA A 253 -21.02 -6.45 -5.29
C ALA A 253 -22.50 -6.21 -4.92
N ILE A 254 -23.38 -6.76 -5.75
CA ILE A 254 -24.83 -6.86 -5.51
C ILE A 254 -25.26 -8.29 -5.86
N GLY A 255 -26.07 -8.91 -5.01
CA GLY A 255 -26.52 -10.29 -5.14
C GLY A 255 -25.44 -11.31 -4.79
N TRP A 256 -25.57 -12.52 -5.32
CA TRP A 256 -24.69 -13.65 -5.04
C TRP A 256 -23.28 -13.48 -5.62
N HIS A 257 -22.25 -13.60 -4.79
CA HIS A 257 -20.84 -13.58 -5.19
C HIS A 257 -20.07 -14.70 -4.49
N LYS A 258 -19.21 -15.39 -5.25
CA LYS A 258 -18.31 -16.41 -4.71
C LYS A 258 -16.94 -15.82 -4.44
N ILE A 259 -16.52 -15.79 -3.17
CA ILE A 259 -15.31 -15.12 -2.70
C ILE A 259 -14.51 -16.13 -1.88
N ASP A 260 -13.26 -16.36 -2.26
CA ASP A 260 -12.33 -17.30 -1.61
C ASP A 260 -12.88 -18.73 -1.38
N GLY A 261 -13.82 -19.16 -2.25
CA GLY A 261 -14.42 -20.50 -2.22
C GLY A 261 -15.82 -20.55 -1.61
N ASP A 262 -16.24 -19.53 -0.86
CA ASP A 262 -17.54 -19.45 -0.21
C ASP A 262 -18.51 -18.52 -0.95
N TRP A 263 -19.81 -18.76 -0.80
CA TRP A 263 -20.86 -17.88 -1.34
C TRP A 263 -21.30 -16.84 -0.32
N PHE A 264 -21.46 -15.61 -0.79
CA PHE A 264 -21.97 -14.48 -0.03
C PHE A 264 -23.10 -13.81 -0.82
N TYR A 265 -23.99 -13.13 -0.11
CA TYR A 265 -25.05 -12.35 -0.73
C TYR A 265 -24.95 -10.89 -0.29
N PHE A 266 -25.01 -9.98 -1.26
CA PHE A 266 -25.03 -8.53 -1.02
C PHE A 266 -26.39 -7.96 -1.41
N ASP A 267 -26.98 -7.11 -0.57
CA ASP A 267 -28.28 -6.52 -0.88
C ASP A 267 -28.17 -5.44 -1.98
N ASN A 268 -29.30 -4.79 -2.30
CA ASN A 268 -29.32 -3.73 -3.33
C ASN A 268 -28.51 -2.47 -2.97
N ASN A 269 -28.16 -2.30 -1.69
CA ASN A 269 -27.27 -1.25 -1.21
C ASN A 269 -25.81 -1.74 -1.15
N GLY A 270 -25.54 -3.00 -1.50
CA GLY A 270 -24.23 -3.65 -1.41
C GLY A 270 -23.86 -4.11 0.00
N GLU A 271 -24.79 -4.07 0.95
CA GLU A 271 -24.51 -4.56 2.31
C GLU A 271 -24.51 -6.09 2.30
N MET A 272 -23.46 -6.70 2.84
CA MET A 272 -23.38 -8.15 3.01
C MET A 272 -24.49 -8.63 3.95
N ALA A 273 -25.30 -9.57 3.45
CA ALA A 273 -26.38 -10.17 4.21
C ALA A 273 -25.85 -11.19 5.23
N THR A 274 -26.56 -11.30 6.34
CA THR A 274 -26.41 -12.36 7.35
C THR A 274 -27.80 -12.84 7.76
N GLY A 275 -27.89 -14.08 8.26
CA GLY A 275 -29.16 -14.70 8.62
C GLY A 275 -29.96 -15.18 7.41
N TRP A 276 -31.29 -15.26 7.58
CA TRP A 276 -32.19 -15.75 6.54
C TRP A 276 -32.42 -14.72 5.44
N ILE A 277 -32.36 -15.15 4.18
CA ILE A 277 -32.77 -14.37 3.02
C ILE A 277 -33.69 -15.18 2.11
N VAL A 278 -34.45 -14.47 1.30
CA VAL A 278 -35.26 -15.05 0.22
C VAL A 278 -34.77 -14.48 -1.10
N ASP A 279 -34.31 -15.35 -2.00
CA ASP A 279 -33.95 -14.97 -3.37
C ASP A 279 -34.67 -15.86 -4.37
N ASN A 280 -35.36 -15.25 -5.34
CA ASN A 280 -36.15 -15.95 -6.36
C ASN A 280 -37.12 -17.02 -5.80
N GLY A 281 -37.71 -16.75 -4.63
CA GLY A 281 -38.67 -17.64 -3.97
C GLY A 281 -38.05 -18.85 -3.26
N LYS A 282 -36.72 -18.87 -3.10
CA LYS A 282 -35.98 -19.88 -2.34
C LYS A 282 -35.41 -19.26 -1.07
N ASP A 283 -35.46 -20.01 0.03
CA ASP A 283 -34.90 -19.61 1.32
C ASP A 283 -33.43 -20.04 1.41
N TYR A 284 -32.58 -19.14 1.91
CA TYR A 284 -31.15 -19.40 2.17
C TYR A 284 -30.79 -18.87 3.56
N TYR A 285 -29.72 -19.41 4.14
CA TYR A 285 -29.16 -18.90 5.40
C TYR A 285 -27.69 -18.54 5.23
N LEU A 286 -27.32 -17.33 5.65
CA LEU A 286 -25.95 -16.83 5.70
C LEU A 286 -25.51 -16.80 7.17
N TYR A 287 -24.34 -17.35 7.47
CA TYR A 287 -23.75 -17.28 8.81
C TYR A 287 -23.46 -15.82 9.22
N SER A 288 -23.12 -15.59 10.48
CA SER A 288 -22.71 -14.26 10.96
C SER A 288 -21.44 -13.74 10.27
N THR A 289 -20.65 -14.64 9.68
CA THR A 289 -19.50 -14.35 8.83
C THR A 289 -19.88 -14.00 7.38
N GLY A 290 -21.16 -14.10 7.01
CA GLY A 290 -21.69 -13.86 5.67
C GLY A 290 -21.69 -15.07 4.74
N GLN A 291 -20.96 -16.13 5.08
CA GLN A 291 -20.87 -17.35 4.26
C GLN A 291 -22.22 -18.07 4.20
N MET A 292 -22.61 -18.54 3.03
CA MET A 292 -23.83 -19.31 2.81
C MET A 292 -23.73 -20.71 3.42
N ALA A 293 -24.76 -21.13 4.14
CA ALA A 293 -24.91 -22.52 4.56
C ALA A 293 -25.22 -23.42 3.37
N HIS A 294 -24.48 -24.51 3.20
CA HIS A 294 -24.71 -25.54 2.19
C HIS A 294 -24.28 -26.91 2.74
N ASP A 295 -24.81 -27.98 2.14
CA ASP A 295 -24.49 -29.38 2.49
C ASP A 295 -24.59 -29.71 3.99
N CYS A 296 -25.56 -29.13 4.69
CA CYS A 296 -25.70 -29.24 6.14
C CYS A 296 -27.15 -29.26 6.62
N GLU A 297 -27.35 -29.54 7.91
CA GLU A 297 -28.65 -29.46 8.58
C GLU A 297 -28.54 -28.55 9.81
N MET A 298 -29.38 -27.52 9.88
CA MET A 298 -29.42 -26.58 11.00
C MET A 298 -30.79 -25.91 11.12
N TYR A 299 -31.18 -25.52 12.34
CA TYR A 299 -32.44 -24.83 12.63
C TYR A 299 -33.73 -25.53 12.12
N GLY A 300 -33.71 -26.85 11.93
CA GLY A 300 -34.86 -27.59 11.37
C GLY A 300 -34.98 -27.47 9.85
N TYR A 301 -33.88 -27.17 9.17
CA TYR A 301 -33.77 -27.14 7.72
C TYR A 301 -32.56 -27.96 7.25
N LYS A 302 -32.72 -28.60 6.09
CA LYS A 302 -31.63 -29.18 5.32
C LYS A 302 -31.26 -28.22 4.18
N PHE A 303 -29.98 -27.92 4.03
CA PHE A 303 -29.41 -27.08 2.98
C PHE A 303 -28.71 -27.97 1.96
N ASP A 304 -29.07 -27.85 0.69
CA ASP A 304 -28.41 -28.60 -0.39
C ASP A 304 -27.07 -27.98 -0.80
N THR A 305 -26.44 -28.50 -1.85
CA THR A 305 -25.14 -28.02 -2.36
C THR A 305 -25.20 -26.59 -2.91
N ASP A 306 -26.40 -26.12 -3.27
CA ASP A 306 -26.66 -24.75 -3.74
C ASP A 306 -27.15 -23.85 -2.59
N GLY A 307 -27.20 -24.37 -1.36
CA GLY A 307 -27.61 -23.67 -0.14
C GLY A 307 -29.13 -23.49 0.00
N VAL A 308 -29.94 -24.13 -0.84
CA VAL A 308 -31.39 -24.00 -0.78
C VAL A 308 -31.93 -24.75 0.45
N ALA A 309 -32.66 -24.03 1.30
CA ALA A 309 -33.21 -24.58 2.52
C ALA A 309 -34.53 -25.33 2.27
N THR A 310 -34.61 -26.57 2.76
CA THR A 310 -35.85 -27.35 2.82
C THR A 310 -36.16 -27.71 4.27
N LYS A 311 -37.37 -27.40 4.73
CA LYS A 311 -37.79 -27.71 6.10
C LYS A 311 -37.89 -29.22 6.33
N ILE A 312 -37.38 -29.68 7.46
CA ILE A 312 -37.43 -31.10 7.91
C ILE A 312 -38.44 -31.30 9.03
#